data_AF-A0A174A3U7-F1
#
_entry.id   AF-A0A174A3U7-F1
#
_cell.length_a   1.000
_cell.length_b   1.000
_cell.length_c   1.000
_cell.angle_alpha   90.00
_cell.angle_beta   90.00
_cell.angle_gamma   90.00
#
_symmetry.space_group_name_H-M   'P 1'
#
loop_
_entity.id
_entity.type
_entity.pdbx_description
1 polymer ?
#
loop_
_entity_poly.entity_id
_entity_poly.type
_entity_poly.pdbx_seq_one_letter_code
_entity_poly.pdbx_strand_id
1 'polypeptide(L)'
;MTLVPGGHDCYCGRQGCAECYCSLNSLLGDSDNLEEFFEKKSAGDTGCVERWEDYLRHLSILINNLHMVLEHTVILGGHVAPYFTDEDLSKIRHYVAERSTFDDDTSYIIPGNHADIIFRIFCLFIIFRIFFRLPIDIFTFVRYYNINKRKGGQTTNQLNLYLKSKERGTVQCRGQSKLKRV
;
A
#
# COMPACT_ATOMS: atom_id res chain seq x y z
N MET A 1 -14.85 5.12 -2.90
CA MET A 1 -14.64 6.43 -3.57
C MET A 1 -15.02 6.33 -5.04
N THR A 2 -15.38 7.44 -5.68
CA THR A 2 -15.57 7.48 -7.15
C THR A 2 -14.20 7.53 -7.82
N LEU A 3 -13.98 6.60 -8.75
CA LEU A 3 -12.78 6.47 -9.57
C LEU A 3 -13.01 7.04 -10.98
N VAL A 4 -14.17 6.76 -11.58
CA VAL A 4 -14.54 7.19 -12.93
C VAL A 4 -15.88 7.93 -12.88
N PRO A 5 -15.91 9.28 -12.91
CA PRO A 5 -17.17 10.03 -12.90
C PRO A 5 -18.11 9.59 -14.04
N GLY A 6 -19.37 9.30 -13.72
CA GLY A 6 -20.35 8.79 -14.69
C GLY A 6 -20.07 7.37 -15.21
N GLY A 7 -19.19 6.62 -14.52
CA GLY A 7 -18.86 5.23 -14.84
C GLY A 7 -19.95 4.23 -14.45
N HIS A 8 -19.56 2.96 -14.25
CA HIS A 8 -20.50 1.86 -13.99
C HIS A 8 -21.36 2.08 -12.75
N ASP A 9 -22.59 1.58 -12.79
CA ASP A 9 -23.48 1.56 -11.63
C ASP A 9 -22.88 0.67 -10.52
N CYS A 10 -22.88 1.19 -9.30
CA CYS A 10 -22.42 0.48 -8.11
C CYS A 10 -23.61 0.11 -7.25
N TYR A 11 -23.53 -1.04 -6.56
CA TYR A 11 -24.55 -1.48 -5.60
C TYR A 11 -24.81 -0.45 -4.49
N CYS A 12 -23.89 0.47 -4.23
CA CYS A 12 -24.06 1.54 -3.24
C CYS A 12 -25.01 2.67 -3.70
N GLY A 13 -25.56 2.57 -4.92
CA GLY A 13 -26.47 3.56 -5.52
C GLY A 13 -25.77 4.75 -6.17
N ARG A 14 -24.45 4.69 -6.34
CA ARG A 14 -23.64 5.71 -7.02
C ARG A 14 -23.00 5.13 -8.28
N GLN A 15 -22.45 6.01 -9.11
CA GLN A 15 -21.73 5.62 -10.33
C GLN A 15 -20.23 5.78 -10.19
N GLY A 16 -19.50 4.88 -10.85
CA GLY A 16 -18.06 4.99 -11.01
C GLY A 16 -17.25 4.67 -9.78
N CYS A 17 -17.77 3.86 -8.85
CA CYS A 17 -17.03 3.52 -7.63
C CYS A 17 -15.79 2.69 -7.97
N ALA A 18 -14.72 2.85 -7.19
CA ALA A 18 -13.51 2.03 -7.32
C ALA A 18 -13.82 0.51 -7.29
N GLU A 19 -14.82 0.12 -6.51
CA GLU A 19 -15.35 -1.25 -6.46
C GLU A 19 -15.75 -1.81 -7.83
N CYS A 20 -16.29 -0.97 -8.72
CA CYS A 20 -16.74 -1.38 -10.05
C CYS A 20 -15.60 -1.69 -11.02
N TYR A 21 -14.34 -1.44 -10.63
CA TYR A 21 -13.16 -1.60 -11.49
C TYR A 21 -12.03 -2.39 -10.82
N CYS A 22 -11.92 -2.30 -9.50
CA CYS A 22 -10.82 -2.86 -8.71
C CYS A 22 -11.28 -4.03 -7.82
N SER A 23 -12.49 -4.56 -8.03
CA SER A 23 -12.99 -5.72 -7.28
C SER A 23 -12.76 -7.02 -8.04
N LEU A 24 -12.78 -8.12 -7.28
CA LEU A 24 -12.75 -9.46 -7.85
C LEU A 24 -13.93 -9.68 -8.81
N ASN A 25 -15.12 -9.22 -8.45
CA ASN A 25 -16.33 -9.38 -9.28
C ASN A 25 -16.18 -8.63 -10.62
N SER A 26 -15.62 -7.42 -10.59
CA SER A 26 -15.31 -6.67 -11.81
C SER A 26 -14.28 -7.36 -12.68
N LEU A 27 -13.30 -8.05 -12.08
CA LEU A 27 -12.25 -8.75 -12.81
C LEU A 27 -12.76 -10.03 -13.46
N LEU A 28 -13.53 -10.83 -12.72
CA LEU A 28 -14.01 -12.14 -13.17
C LEU A 28 -15.04 -12.05 -14.28
N GLY A 29 -15.94 -11.06 -14.27
CA GLY A 29 -17.01 -10.97 -15.26
C GLY A 29 -17.79 -12.29 -15.32
N ASP A 30 -17.78 -12.93 -16.49
CA ASP A 30 -18.43 -14.23 -16.74
C ASP A 30 -17.56 -15.45 -16.40
N SER A 31 -16.31 -15.28 -15.93
CA SER A 31 -15.45 -16.40 -15.53
C SER A 31 -15.97 -17.06 -14.24
N ASP A 32 -15.91 -18.40 -14.16
CA ASP A 32 -16.49 -19.14 -13.03
C ASP A 32 -15.70 -18.90 -11.74
N ASN A 33 -14.37 -18.76 -11.84
CA ASN A 33 -13.51 -18.47 -10.68
C ASN A 33 -12.16 -17.80 -11.05
N LEU A 34 -11.42 -17.41 -10.01
CA LEU A 34 -10.15 -16.66 -10.11
C LEU A 34 -8.99 -17.46 -10.72
N GLU A 35 -8.92 -18.76 -10.44
CA GLU A 35 -7.88 -19.62 -10.99
C GLU A 35 -8.04 -19.73 -12.51
N GLU A 36 -9.27 -20.04 -12.96
CA GLU A 36 -9.59 -20.14 -14.38
C GLU A 36 -9.32 -18.83 -15.15
N PHE A 37 -9.61 -17.67 -14.55
CA PHE A 37 -9.30 -16.37 -15.14
C PHE A 37 -7.80 -16.22 -15.42
N PHE A 38 -6.94 -16.55 -14.45
CA PHE A 38 -5.51 -16.39 -14.60
C PHE A 38 -4.86 -17.47 -15.47
N GLU A 39 -5.45 -18.67 -15.55
CA GLU A 39 -5.08 -19.69 -16.53
C GLU A 39 -5.35 -19.20 -17.96
N LYS A 40 -6.55 -18.66 -18.22
CA LYS A 40 -6.91 -18.06 -19.52
C LYS A 40 -6.02 -16.88 -19.88
N LYS A 41 -5.74 -15.99 -18.91
CA LYS A 41 -4.78 -14.88 -19.09
C LYS A 41 -3.41 -15.40 -19.50
N SER A 42 -2.91 -16.43 -18.82
CA SER A 42 -1.59 -17.02 -19.08
C SER A 42 -1.53 -17.74 -20.43
N ALA A 43 -2.66 -18.28 -20.89
CA ALA A 43 -2.80 -18.85 -22.23
C ALA A 43 -2.92 -17.79 -23.35
N GLY A 44 -2.94 -16.49 -23.01
CA GLY A 44 -3.02 -15.39 -23.97
C GLY A 44 -4.45 -15.07 -24.44
N ASP A 45 -5.47 -15.46 -23.68
CA ASP A 45 -6.85 -15.06 -23.96
C ASP A 45 -6.97 -13.53 -23.96
N THR A 46 -7.31 -12.97 -25.11
CA THR A 46 -7.32 -11.51 -25.32
C THR A 46 -8.27 -10.79 -24.37
N GLY A 47 -9.46 -11.36 -24.11
CA GLY A 47 -10.43 -10.78 -23.19
C GLY A 47 -9.96 -10.77 -21.73
N CYS A 48 -9.26 -11.82 -21.28
CA CYS A 48 -8.67 -11.84 -19.93
C CYS A 48 -7.46 -10.90 -19.82
N VAL A 49 -6.62 -10.82 -20.85
CA VAL A 49 -5.48 -9.90 -20.90
C VAL A 49 -5.95 -8.44 -20.86
N GLU A 50 -6.93 -8.07 -21.68
CA GLU A 50 -7.49 -6.72 -21.71
C GLU A 50 -8.13 -6.33 -20.38
N ARG A 51 -8.94 -7.22 -19.78
CA ARG A 51 -9.52 -6.97 -18.45
C ARG A 51 -8.47 -6.84 -17.36
N TRP A 52 -7.40 -7.63 -17.42
CA TRP A 52 -6.30 -7.51 -16.46
C TRP A 52 -5.58 -6.17 -16.61
N GLU A 53 -5.25 -5.76 -17.83
CA GLU A 53 -4.63 -4.46 -18.09
C GLU A 53 -5.54 -3.29 -17.65
N ASP A 54 -6.85 -3.39 -17.91
CA ASP A 54 -7.83 -2.41 -17.45
C ASP A 54 -7.89 -2.34 -15.92
N TYR A 55 -7.88 -3.50 -15.24
CA TYR A 55 -7.79 -3.59 -13.79
C TYR A 55 -6.52 -2.92 -13.26
N LEU A 56 -5.34 -3.16 -13.85
CA LEU A 56 -4.09 -2.53 -13.43
C LEU A 56 -4.13 -0.99 -13.61
N ARG A 57 -4.72 -0.51 -14.70
CA ARG A 57 -4.89 0.93 -14.97
C ARG A 57 -5.81 1.59 -13.95
N HIS A 58 -6.95 0.99 -13.65
CA HIS A 58 -7.87 1.51 -12.63
C HIS A 58 -7.27 1.45 -11.23
N LEU A 59 -6.57 0.35 -10.90
CA LEU A 59 -5.87 0.20 -9.64
C LEU A 59 -4.80 1.29 -9.46
N SER A 60 -4.09 1.67 -10.51
CA SER A 60 -3.12 2.77 -10.45
C SER A 60 -3.75 4.12 -10.10
N ILE A 61 -4.95 4.42 -10.61
CA ILE A 61 -5.70 5.64 -10.27
C ILE A 61 -6.08 5.60 -8.79
N LEU A 62 -6.55 4.45 -8.31
CA LEU A 62 -6.92 4.28 -6.91
C LEU A 62 -5.72 4.49 -5.99
N ILE A 63 -4.58 3.85 -6.30
CA ILE A 63 -3.34 3.98 -5.53
C ILE A 63 -2.88 5.43 -5.50
N ASN A 64 -2.82 6.11 -6.65
CA ASN A 64 -2.39 7.50 -6.74
C ASN A 64 -3.30 8.40 -5.89
N ASN A 65 -4.62 8.26 -6.02
CA ASN A 65 -5.56 9.09 -5.25
C ASN A 65 -5.42 8.87 -3.74
N LEU A 66 -5.23 7.62 -3.29
CA LEU A 66 -5.01 7.32 -1.88
C LEU A 66 -3.68 7.87 -1.40
N HIS A 67 -2.62 7.74 -2.20
CA HIS A 67 -1.30 8.24 -1.85
C HIS A 67 -1.28 9.78 -1.74
N MET A 68 -1.94 10.49 -2.65
CA MET A 68 -2.06 11.96 -2.61
C MET A 68 -2.81 12.48 -1.38
N VAL A 69 -3.73 11.69 -0.83
CA VAL A 69 -4.52 12.10 0.35
C VAL A 69 -3.88 11.66 1.66
N LEU A 70 -3.26 10.48 1.69
CA LEU A 70 -2.80 9.83 2.92
C LEU A 70 -1.28 9.82 3.09
N GLU A 71 -0.50 10.04 2.03
CA GLU A 71 0.97 9.99 2.02
C GLU A 71 1.54 8.73 2.71
N HIS A 72 0.92 7.59 2.45
CA HIS A 72 1.21 6.33 3.13
C HIS A 72 1.60 5.22 2.16
N THR A 73 2.29 4.22 2.73
CA THR A 73 2.58 2.95 2.07
C THR A 73 1.28 2.25 1.69
N VAL A 74 1.20 1.80 0.44
CA VAL A 74 0.03 1.08 -0.09
C VAL A 74 0.41 -0.39 -0.22
N ILE A 75 -0.34 -1.25 0.48
CA ILE A 75 -0.15 -2.70 0.44
C ILE A 75 -1.25 -3.30 -0.44
N LEU A 76 -0.87 -3.99 -1.51
CA LEU A 76 -1.80 -4.67 -2.41
C LEU A 76 -2.15 -6.05 -1.84
N GLY A 77 -3.31 -6.14 -1.19
CA GLY A 77 -3.81 -7.37 -0.57
C GLY A 77 -5.01 -7.98 -1.29
N GLY A 78 -5.66 -8.95 -0.62
CA GLY A 78 -6.85 -9.64 -1.12
C GLY A 78 -6.53 -10.89 -1.95
N HIS A 79 -7.58 -11.59 -2.39
CA HIS A 79 -7.46 -12.86 -3.13
C HIS A 79 -6.71 -12.75 -4.47
N VAL A 80 -6.65 -11.55 -5.05
CA VAL A 80 -5.91 -11.27 -6.29
C VAL A 80 -4.41 -11.12 -6.04
N ALA A 81 -3.98 -10.81 -4.80
CA ALA A 81 -2.59 -10.50 -4.48
C ALA A 81 -1.58 -11.58 -4.89
N PRO A 82 -1.85 -12.89 -4.71
CA PRO A 82 -0.94 -13.96 -5.13
C PRO A 82 -0.69 -14.02 -6.65
N TYR A 83 -1.54 -13.40 -7.46
CA TYR A 83 -1.46 -13.44 -8.92
C TYR A 83 -0.71 -12.25 -9.52
N PHE A 84 -0.29 -11.27 -8.72
CA PHE A 84 0.59 -10.20 -9.20
C PHE A 84 1.98 -10.75 -9.49
N THR A 85 2.42 -10.56 -10.72
CA THR A 85 3.81 -10.78 -11.11
C THR A 85 4.66 -9.53 -10.85
N ASP A 86 5.99 -9.68 -10.86
CA ASP A 86 6.90 -8.53 -10.78
C ASP A 86 6.71 -7.55 -11.96
N GLU A 87 6.33 -8.07 -13.14
CA GLU A 87 5.98 -7.25 -14.29
C GLU A 87 4.70 -6.43 -14.04
N ASP A 88 3.66 -7.04 -13.48
CA ASP A 88 2.43 -6.33 -13.12
C ASP A 88 2.70 -5.22 -12.11
N LEU A 89 3.54 -5.47 -11.10
CA LEU A 89 3.96 -4.46 -10.13
C LEU A 89 4.74 -3.33 -10.78
N SER A 90 5.60 -3.64 -11.75
CA SER A 90 6.33 -2.64 -12.53
C SER A 90 5.37 -1.77 -13.35
N LYS A 91 4.37 -2.38 -14.01
CA LYS A 91 3.31 -1.66 -14.75
C LYS A 91 2.50 -0.75 -13.84
N ILE A 92 2.05 -1.25 -12.67
CA ILE A 92 1.34 -0.44 -11.69
C ILE A 92 2.18 0.77 -11.27
N ARG A 93 3.45 0.56 -10.91
CA ARG A 93 4.37 1.64 -10.52
C ARG A 93 4.52 2.66 -11.64
N HIS A 94 4.69 2.21 -12.87
CA HIS A 94 4.77 3.08 -14.04
C HIS A 94 3.49 3.91 -14.20
N TYR A 95 2.32 3.29 -14.19
CA TYR A 95 1.03 3.98 -14.31
C TYR A 95 0.77 4.97 -13.18
N VAL A 96 1.17 4.64 -11.94
CA VAL A 96 1.07 5.57 -10.81
C VAL A 96 2.01 6.76 -11.02
N ALA A 97 3.25 6.53 -11.44
CA ALA A 97 4.22 7.59 -11.69
C ALA A 97 3.75 8.55 -12.79
N GLU A 98 3.16 8.05 -13.88
CA GLU A 98 2.57 8.88 -14.95
C GLU A 98 1.44 9.81 -14.46
N ARG A 99 0.77 9.46 -13.36
CA ARG A 99 -0.34 10.21 -12.77
C ARG A 99 0.09 11.12 -11.64
N SER A 100 1.26 10.89 -11.08
CA SER A 100 1.80 11.70 -10.00
C SER A 100 2.28 13.03 -10.57
N THR A 101 1.89 14.13 -9.92
CA THR A 101 2.45 15.45 -10.21
C THR A 101 3.84 15.65 -9.59
N PHE A 102 4.23 14.75 -8.68
CA PHE A 102 5.50 14.77 -7.97
C PHE A 102 6.40 13.63 -8.47
N ASP A 103 7.71 13.87 -8.49
CA ASP A 103 8.72 12.88 -8.86
C ASP A 103 8.97 11.90 -7.70
N ASP A 104 7.89 11.25 -7.26
CA ASP A 104 7.88 10.36 -6.12
C ASP A 104 8.35 8.96 -6.52
N ASP A 105 9.31 8.44 -5.77
CA ASP A 105 9.67 7.03 -5.85
C ASP A 105 8.45 6.18 -5.44
N THR A 106 7.94 5.39 -6.40
CA THR A 106 6.79 4.50 -6.19
C THR A 106 7.09 3.30 -5.29
N SER A 107 8.25 3.25 -4.62
CA SER A 107 8.65 2.18 -3.69
C SER A 107 7.74 2.00 -2.46
N TYR A 108 6.77 2.89 -2.25
CA TYR A 108 5.73 2.76 -1.24
C TYR A 108 4.61 1.76 -1.62
N ILE A 109 4.58 1.26 -2.86
CA ILE A 109 3.65 0.21 -3.29
C ILE A 109 4.30 -1.15 -2.97
N ILE A 110 3.64 -1.97 -2.15
CA ILE A 110 4.18 -3.25 -1.66
C ILE A 110 3.20 -4.39 -1.96
N PRO A 111 3.65 -5.51 -2.55
CA PRO A 111 2.80 -6.68 -2.74
C PRO A 111 2.49 -7.36 -1.40
N GLY A 112 1.23 -7.72 -1.21
CA GLY A 112 0.70 -8.35 0.00
C GLY A 112 0.87 -9.86 0.06
N ASN A 113 1.95 -10.43 -0.48
CA ASN A 113 2.16 -11.89 -0.56
C ASN A 113 2.28 -12.58 0.82
N HIS A 114 2.24 -11.82 1.92
CA HIS A 114 2.16 -12.29 3.30
C HIS A 114 1.02 -11.65 4.09
N ALA A 115 0.02 -11.07 3.41
CA ALA A 115 -1.07 -10.32 4.03
C ALA A 115 -1.84 -11.14 5.06
N ASP A 116 -1.97 -12.46 4.88
CA ASP A 116 -2.61 -13.33 5.87
C ASP A 116 -1.86 -13.36 7.21
N ILE A 117 -0.53 -13.45 7.16
CA ILE A 117 0.30 -13.45 8.37
C ILE A 117 0.26 -12.07 9.02
N ILE A 118 0.37 -11.01 8.24
CA ILE A 118 0.34 -9.63 8.74
C ILE A 118 -1.03 -9.31 9.35
N PHE A 119 -2.13 -9.72 8.71
CA PHE A 119 -3.49 -9.52 9.21
C PHE A 119 -3.73 -10.30 10.50
N ARG A 120 -3.28 -11.56 10.58
CA ARG A 120 -3.37 -12.35 11.83
C ARG A 120 -2.57 -11.72 12.97
N ILE A 121 -1.37 -11.23 12.69
CA ILE A 121 -0.55 -10.51 13.68
C ILE A 121 -1.24 -9.20 14.08
N PHE A 122 -1.83 -8.48 13.14
CA PHE A 122 -2.54 -7.23 13.39
C PHE A 122 -3.81 -7.44 14.21
N CYS A 123 -4.60 -8.46 13.92
CA CYS A 123 -5.75 -8.86 14.74
C CYS A 123 -5.33 -9.22 16.17
N LEU A 124 -4.25 -9.99 16.33
CA LEU A 124 -3.67 -10.28 17.63
C LEU A 124 -3.21 -8.99 18.35
N PHE A 125 -2.61 -8.05 17.62
CA PHE A 125 -2.20 -6.76 18.16
C PHE A 125 -3.38 -5.88 18.56
N ILE A 126 -4.47 -5.86 17.77
CA ILE A 126 -5.70 -5.13 18.11
C ILE A 126 -6.32 -5.72 19.37
N ILE A 127 -6.45 -7.06 19.44
CA ILE A 127 -6.97 -7.75 20.62
C ILE A 127 -6.08 -7.43 21.82
N PHE A 128 -4.76 -7.55 21.68
CA PHE A 128 -3.81 -7.24 22.74
C PHE A 128 -3.88 -5.76 23.17
N ARG A 129 -4.05 -4.83 22.23
CA ARG A 129 -4.19 -3.39 22.51
C ARG A 129 -5.52 -3.06 23.21
N ILE A 130 -6.61 -3.74 22.87
CA ILE A 130 -7.90 -3.63 23.58
C ILE A 130 -7.74 -4.12 25.03
N PHE A 131 -7.01 -5.21 25.26
CA PHE A 131 -6.81 -5.78 26.59
C PHE A 131 -5.75 -5.04 27.43
N PHE A 132 -4.66 -4.54 26.83
CA PHE A 132 -3.51 -3.99 27.56
C PHE A 132 -3.33 -2.47 27.45
N ARG A 133 -4.18 -1.76 26.69
CA ARG A 133 -4.15 -0.28 26.55
C ARG A 133 -2.77 0.32 26.24
N LEU A 134 -1.90 -0.42 25.55
CA LEU A 134 -0.56 0.05 25.21
C LEU A 134 -0.60 1.05 24.04
N PRO A 135 0.09 2.20 24.14
CA PRO A 135 0.17 3.20 23.07
C PRO A 135 1.27 2.81 22.10
N ILE A 136 1.11 1.71 21.37
CA ILE A 136 2.00 1.38 20.25
C ILE A 136 1.25 1.67 18.96
N ASP A 137 1.83 2.57 18.18
CA ASP A 137 1.33 3.00 16.88
C ASP A 137 1.59 1.92 15.83
N ILE A 138 0.52 1.54 15.13
CA ILE A 138 0.52 0.45 14.15
C ILE A 138 1.44 0.75 12.97
N PHE A 139 1.62 2.02 12.64
CA PHE A 139 2.55 2.47 11.60
C PHE A 139 4.02 2.21 11.97
N THR A 140 4.36 2.24 13.26
CA THR A 140 5.71 1.89 13.72
C THR A 140 6.00 0.40 13.49
N PHE A 141 5.02 -0.47 13.68
CA PHE A 141 5.15 -1.91 13.48
C PHE A 141 5.33 -2.27 11.99
N VAL A 142 4.53 -1.68 11.11
CA VAL A 142 4.64 -1.89 9.66
C VAL A 142 5.98 -1.36 9.12
N ARG A 143 6.44 -0.18 9.59
CA ARG A 143 7.78 0.32 9.25
C ARG A 143 8.89 -0.62 9.74
N TYR A 144 8.80 -1.13 10.97
CA TYR A 144 9.78 -2.06 11.52
C TYR A 144 9.90 -3.34 10.68
N TYR A 145 8.76 -3.91 10.27
CA TYR A 145 8.74 -5.12 9.44
C TYR A 145 9.31 -4.87 8.03
N ASN A 146 8.94 -3.76 7.38
CA ASN A 146 9.45 -3.41 6.05
C ASN A 146 10.94 -3.01 6.04
N ILE A 147 11.44 -2.35 7.08
CA ILE A 147 12.87 -2.01 7.22
C ILE A 147 13.72 -3.28 7.31
N ASN A 148 13.24 -4.32 7.99
CA ASN A 148 13.95 -5.58 8.11
C ASN A 148 13.94 -6.44 6.84
N LYS A 149 12.97 -6.24 5.92
CA LYS A 149 12.97 -6.94 4.62
C LYS A 149 13.96 -6.33 3.61
N ARG A 150 14.24 -5.01 3.67
CA ARG A 150 15.25 -4.35 2.83
C ARG A 150 16.70 -4.67 3.25
N LYS A 151 16.93 -5.09 4.49
CA LYS A 151 18.27 -5.44 5.00
C LYS A 151 18.46 -6.95 5.09
N GLY A 152 18.49 -7.61 3.93
CA GLY A 152 19.19 -8.88 3.81
C GLY A 152 20.68 -8.66 4.08
N GLY A 153 21.09 -8.83 5.33
CA GLY A 153 22.50 -8.77 5.76
C GLY A 153 23.03 -7.36 6.03
N GLN A 154 23.70 -7.20 7.18
CA GLN A 154 24.49 -6.04 7.60
C GLN A 154 23.74 -4.73 7.88
N THR A 155 23.55 -4.42 9.18
CA THR A 155 24.08 -3.19 9.84
C THR A 155 23.38 -2.98 11.19
N THR A 156 23.97 -3.58 12.23
CA THR A 156 23.60 -3.43 13.65
C THR A 156 23.95 -2.06 14.24
N ASN A 157 24.64 -1.17 13.52
CA ASN A 157 25.17 0.08 14.09
C ASN A 157 24.28 1.32 13.94
N GLN A 158 23.36 1.40 12.97
CA GLN A 158 22.45 2.56 12.86
C GLN A 158 21.28 2.51 13.86
N LEU A 159 20.85 1.31 14.26
CA LEU A 159 19.77 1.12 15.24
C LEU A 159 20.20 1.62 16.63
N ASN A 160 21.47 1.40 17.00
CA ASN A 160 22.05 1.91 18.25
C ASN A 160 22.09 3.44 18.29
N LEU A 161 22.29 4.12 17.14
CA LEU A 161 22.32 5.59 17.12
C LEU A 161 20.93 6.21 17.30
N TYR A 162 19.90 5.59 16.70
CA TYR A 162 18.52 6.09 16.79
C TYR A 162 17.90 5.83 18.17
N LEU A 163 18.17 4.68 18.79
CA LEU A 163 17.71 4.37 20.15
C LEU A 163 18.42 5.24 21.21
N LYS A 164 19.71 5.52 21.04
CA LYS A 164 20.51 6.39 21.94
C LYS A 164 20.15 7.89 21.85
N SER A 165 19.45 8.30 20.78
CA SER A 165 18.84 9.62 20.62
C SER A 165 17.52 9.73 21.40
N LYS A 166 16.74 8.64 21.46
CA LYS A 166 15.41 8.62 22.09
C LYS A 166 15.47 8.37 23.61
N GLU A 167 16.50 7.68 24.11
CA GLU A 167 16.76 7.50 25.54
C GLU A 167 17.23 8.78 26.25
N ARG A 168 17.82 9.74 25.51
CA ARG A 168 18.16 11.07 26.03
C ARG A 168 16.95 11.99 25.94
N GLY A 169 16.01 11.78 26.86
CA GLY A 169 14.85 12.64 27.04
C GLY A 169 15.20 14.12 27.21
N THR A 170 14.23 14.96 26.87
CA THR A 170 14.01 16.32 27.42
C THR A 170 15.25 17.22 27.54
N VAL A 171 15.46 18.09 26.54
CA VAL A 171 16.18 19.36 26.78
C VAL A 171 15.28 20.53 26.41
N GLN A 172 14.82 21.15 27.49
CA GLN A 172 14.23 22.46 27.66
C GLN A 172 14.94 23.56 26.88
N CYS A 173 14.27 24.19 25.92
CA CYS A 173 14.72 25.48 25.38
C CYS A 173 14.35 26.61 26.35
N ARG A 174 15.20 26.84 27.35
CA ARG A 174 15.33 28.16 28.00
C ARG A 174 16.01 29.10 27.01
N GLY A 175 15.39 30.25 26.74
CA GLY A 175 15.97 31.27 25.90
C GLY A 175 17.22 31.91 26.49
N GLN A 176 18.04 32.50 25.61
CA GLN A 176 18.74 33.75 25.89
C GLN A 176 19.15 34.41 24.57
N SER A 177 18.50 35.54 24.31
CA SER A 177 18.99 36.65 23.51
C SER A 177 20.43 37.02 23.87
N LYS A 178 21.27 37.31 22.86
CA LYS A 178 22.27 38.37 22.95
C LYS A 178 22.70 38.87 21.56
N LEU A 179 22.40 40.14 21.33
CA LEU A 179 22.98 41.04 20.34
C LEU A 179 24.52 41.12 20.45
N LYS A 180 25.16 41.32 19.30
CA LYS A 180 26.18 42.35 18.96
C LYS A 180 26.64 42.03 17.52
N ARG A 181 26.31 42.78 16.46
CA ARG A 181 26.67 44.16 16.06
C ARG A 181 28.18 44.35 15.88
N VAL A 182 28.51 44.78 14.65
CA VAL A 182 29.79 45.14 13.99
C VAL A 182 30.52 43.96 13.37
#